data_AF-A0A9E3YFK4-F1
#
_entry.id   AF-A0A9E3YFK4-F1
#
_cell.length_a   1.000
_cell.length_b   1.000
_cell.length_c   1.000
_cell.angle_alpha   90.00
_cell.angle_beta   90.00
_cell.angle_gamma   90.00
#
_symmetry.space_group_name_H-M   'P 1'
#
loop_
_entity.id
_entity.type
_entity.pdbx_description
1 polymer ?
#
loop_
_entity_poly.entity_id
_entity_poly.type
_entity_poly.pdbx_seq_one_letter_code
_entity_poly.pdbx_strand_id
1 'polypeptide(L)'
;MSRSSNKSRPAGKNRPASALSAVVLVGYGPRSATRGLTKAIHRTCAELKVDLIEIAAFDPDTGKPARAGEQLFDQLVRRDDGPVLYIHDDVAIDDTSLDRLVSAHLAGAAVAVPASNDVGTAHFHGKLPPASVARAELKKLSRTGDGSTSAIETFRPSCMVTSRATLVSLLDKRIHDPFTLVTDRGIGLEMVSGAYCAHDGMCGKAVRAAVSQTDRPVLVASLIVKNEEAMLADCLASMEGLVDRIEVVDTGSTDSTVEIARRFGANVTEIEWRDDFAWARNQAAELCRDAMFTLWIDADERVVTQDASLTRDLFAACFDEIEAFDVRLANLSDGNSDGASSTVRLRRVVRSDLLAFAGRVHEQPVRLGDERTPLVAATFDALRLDHLGYTKEVIDRQGKRDRNLRLAKAQHGEDRSLKASVDLARSLLMVGDYSGEAVRLLRDAVAELEASGETRADWTAYLYGSLAHVLLNTGELEEALEWSTRAFHTLPSDDLAAAVLATASLDLGREAEFLALIGRFDEPTAVRPVFESPQNKRVVREATVRALARVGDTGAAWAQVEEWLTAHADLADGALEAASEVACLHFHDAELPEALARLAAHASDPTALIRPVSGL
;
A
#
# COMPACT_ATOMS: atom_id res chain seq x y z
N MET A 1 -75.75 8.38 33.75
CA MET A 1 -75.95 7.89 32.36
C MET A 1 -74.81 8.46 31.53
N SER A 2 -74.03 7.78 30.71
CA SER A 2 -73.81 6.38 30.33
C SER A 2 -72.39 6.32 29.75
N ARG A 3 -71.83 5.11 29.67
CA ARG A 3 -70.40 4.72 29.51
C ARG A 3 -69.74 5.05 28.16
N SER A 4 -68.41 4.87 28.18
CA SER A 4 -67.55 4.24 27.14
C SER A 4 -66.84 5.19 26.16
N SER A 5 -65.56 5.09 25.83
CA SER A 5 -64.44 4.24 26.26
C SER A 5 -63.14 4.88 25.79
N ASN A 6 -62.15 4.87 26.67
CA ASN A 6 -60.80 5.40 26.51
C ASN A 6 -59.92 4.40 25.72
N LYS A 7 -59.28 4.82 24.63
CA LYS A 7 -58.05 4.20 24.10
C LYS A 7 -57.10 5.30 23.62
N SER A 8 -56.15 5.59 24.48
CA SER A 8 -55.00 6.47 24.26
C SER A 8 -54.06 5.89 23.19
N ARG A 9 -53.79 6.67 22.14
CA ARG A 9 -52.60 6.51 21.29
C ARG A 9 -51.45 7.27 21.95
N PRO A 10 -50.24 6.68 22.12
CA PRO A 10 -49.13 7.39 22.71
C PRO A 10 -48.63 8.48 21.76
N ALA A 11 -48.26 9.62 22.36
CA ALA A 11 -47.75 10.81 21.72
C ALA A 11 -46.63 10.49 20.73
N GLY A 12 -46.78 10.98 19.50
CA GLY A 12 -45.71 11.02 18.52
C GLY A 12 -44.56 11.86 19.08
N LYS A 13 -43.38 11.25 19.22
CA LYS A 13 -42.14 12.00 19.41
C LYS A 13 -41.95 12.86 18.17
N ASN A 14 -41.94 14.18 18.36
CA ASN A 14 -41.46 15.15 17.40
C ASN A 14 -40.10 14.71 16.86
N ARG A 15 -40.05 14.28 15.60
CA ARG A 15 -38.81 14.31 14.82
C ARG A 15 -38.54 15.79 14.48
N PRO A 16 -37.33 16.31 14.71
CA PRO A 16 -36.99 17.66 14.27
C PRO A 16 -37.13 17.74 12.74
N ALA A 17 -37.58 18.90 12.26
CA ALA A 17 -37.73 19.18 10.83
C ALA A 17 -36.41 18.92 10.10
N SER A 18 -36.49 18.16 9.01
CA SER A 18 -35.37 17.69 8.17
C SER A 18 -34.51 18.85 7.67
N ALA A 19 -33.24 18.89 8.09
CA ALA A 19 -32.22 19.82 7.59
C ALA A 19 -31.65 19.44 6.20
N LEU A 20 -32.46 18.80 5.35
CA LEU A 20 -32.06 18.36 4.01
C LEU A 20 -32.90 19.10 2.98
N SER A 21 -32.47 20.30 2.58
CA SER A 21 -33.16 21.10 1.57
C SER A 21 -32.84 20.68 0.13
N ALA A 22 -31.87 19.79 -0.13
CA ALA A 22 -31.68 19.13 -1.43
C ALA A 22 -30.73 17.92 -1.31
N VAL A 23 -30.97 16.86 -2.06
CA VAL A 23 -30.01 15.80 -2.36
C VAL A 23 -29.83 15.77 -3.88
N VAL A 24 -28.64 16.11 -4.37
CA VAL A 24 -28.31 16.07 -5.80
C VAL A 24 -27.73 14.69 -6.11
N LEU A 25 -28.46 13.86 -6.82
CA LEU A 25 -27.99 12.54 -7.23
C LEU A 25 -27.15 12.67 -8.51
N VAL A 26 -25.88 12.26 -8.49
CA VAL A 26 -25.05 12.15 -9.70
C VAL A 26 -24.81 10.66 -9.97
N GLY A 27 -25.50 10.07 -10.94
CA GLY A 27 -25.37 8.64 -11.25
C GLY A 27 -24.46 8.38 -12.46
N TYR A 28 -23.54 7.41 -12.32
CA TYR A 28 -22.62 6.92 -13.35
C TYR A 28 -22.93 5.43 -13.66
N GLY A 29 -23.06 5.01 -14.93
CA GLY A 29 -23.23 3.60 -15.31
C GLY A 29 -24.11 3.30 -16.55
N PRO A 30 -24.03 2.08 -17.13
CA PRO A 30 -24.69 1.72 -18.39
C PRO A 30 -26.23 1.84 -18.33
N ARG A 31 -26.83 2.31 -19.44
CA ARG A 31 -28.22 2.83 -19.59
C ARG A 31 -29.38 2.04 -18.96
N SER A 32 -29.21 0.76 -18.61
CA SER A 32 -30.26 -0.09 -18.03
C SER A 32 -30.32 -0.08 -16.50
N ALA A 33 -29.20 0.13 -15.80
CA ALA A 33 -29.14 0.13 -14.33
C ALA A 33 -29.75 1.42 -13.73
N THR A 34 -29.50 2.55 -14.39
CA THR A 34 -29.91 3.90 -13.98
C THR A 34 -31.44 4.05 -13.83
N ARG A 35 -32.26 3.39 -14.66
CA ARG A 35 -33.74 3.53 -14.63
C ARG A 35 -34.42 2.88 -13.43
N GLY A 36 -33.85 1.81 -12.87
CA GLY A 36 -34.38 1.14 -11.67
C GLY A 36 -34.07 1.92 -10.41
N LEU A 37 -32.82 2.39 -10.32
CA LEU A 37 -32.29 3.21 -9.24
C LEU A 37 -33.00 4.58 -9.15
N THR A 38 -33.16 5.28 -10.26
CA THR A 38 -33.92 6.55 -10.34
C THR A 38 -35.33 6.39 -9.75
N LYS A 39 -36.06 5.30 -10.07
CA LYS A 39 -37.41 5.06 -9.54
C LYS A 39 -37.45 4.74 -8.04
N ALA A 40 -36.43 4.03 -7.52
CA ALA A 40 -36.33 3.72 -6.10
C ALA A 40 -36.00 4.99 -5.29
N ILE A 41 -35.07 5.80 -5.78
CA ILE A 41 -34.63 7.05 -5.16
C ILE A 41 -35.74 8.09 -5.20
N HIS A 42 -36.46 8.25 -6.31
CA HIS A 42 -37.65 9.11 -6.35
C HIS A 42 -38.69 8.74 -5.29
N ARG A 43 -38.89 7.44 -5.03
CA ARG A 43 -39.84 6.97 -4.01
C ARG A 43 -39.36 7.31 -2.61
N THR A 44 -38.08 7.07 -2.31
CA THR A 44 -37.48 7.35 -1.01
C THR A 44 -37.37 8.86 -0.74
N CYS A 45 -36.96 9.67 -1.72
CA CYS A 45 -36.93 11.13 -1.59
C CYS A 45 -38.34 11.71 -1.41
N ALA A 46 -39.36 11.16 -2.07
CA ALA A 46 -40.76 11.54 -1.85
C ALA A 46 -41.25 11.20 -0.43
N GLU A 47 -40.83 10.05 0.12
CA GLU A 47 -41.12 9.67 1.52
C GLU A 47 -40.41 10.58 2.52
N LEU A 48 -39.20 11.06 2.20
CA LEU A 48 -38.37 11.91 3.05
C LEU A 48 -38.59 13.42 2.85
N LYS A 49 -39.41 13.83 1.87
CA LYS A 49 -39.67 15.24 1.48
C LYS A 49 -38.39 16.02 1.13
N VAL A 50 -37.44 15.38 0.47
CA VAL A 50 -36.19 15.99 0.02
C VAL A 50 -36.29 16.37 -1.47
N ASP A 51 -35.82 17.56 -1.83
CA ASP A 51 -35.70 17.99 -3.24
C ASP A 51 -34.62 17.15 -3.95
N LEU A 52 -35.02 16.39 -4.97
CA LEU A 52 -34.12 15.60 -5.80
C LEU A 52 -33.69 16.40 -7.03
N ILE A 53 -32.39 16.60 -7.22
CA ILE A 53 -31.82 17.07 -8.48
C ILE A 53 -31.10 15.87 -9.11
N GLU A 54 -31.63 15.36 -10.22
CA GLU A 54 -31.07 14.23 -10.95
C GLU A 54 -30.01 14.73 -11.92
N ILE A 55 -28.73 14.38 -11.74
CA ILE A 55 -27.67 14.54 -12.73
C ILE A 55 -27.36 13.15 -13.30
N ALA A 56 -28.02 12.81 -14.40
CA ALA A 56 -27.69 11.60 -15.15
C ALA A 56 -26.52 11.90 -16.09
N ALA A 57 -25.40 11.21 -15.92
CA ALA A 57 -24.20 11.50 -16.70
C ALA A 57 -23.58 10.24 -17.34
N PHE A 58 -23.62 10.27 -18.67
CA PHE A 58 -22.78 9.58 -19.67
C PHE A 58 -23.05 8.12 -20.03
N ASP A 59 -22.76 7.90 -21.31
CA ASP A 59 -22.70 6.63 -22.02
C ASP A 59 -21.23 6.20 -22.03
N PRO A 60 -20.86 5.10 -21.33
CA PRO A 60 -19.47 4.72 -21.08
C PRO A 60 -18.71 4.38 -22.37
N ASP A 61 -19.39 4.02 -23.45
CA ASP A 61 -18.77 3.60 -24.71
C ASP A 61 -18.41 4.80 -25.61
N THR A 62 -19.01 5.97 -25.38
CA THR A 62 -18.90 7.12 -26.29
C THR A 62 -18.35 8.38 -25.65
N GLY A 63 -18.26 8.44 -24.31
CA GLY A 63 -17.74 9.60 -23.58
C GLY A 63 -18.53 10.91 -23.77
N LYS A 64 -19.74 10.85 -24.36
CA LYS A 64 -20.56 12.03 -24.66
C LYS A 64 -21.62 12.28 -23.59
N PRO A 65 -21.86 13.55 -23.20
CA PRO A 65 -22.91 13.86 -22.23
C PRO A 65 -24.23 13.48 -22.86
N ALA A 66 -25.11 12.80 -22.11
CA ALA A 66 -26.53 12.93 -22.44
C ALA A 66 -26.84 14.44 -22.42
N ARG A 67 -27.51 14.98 -23.45
CA ARG A 67 -27.85 16.43 -23.58
C ARG A 67 -28.46 17.09 -22.32
N ALA A 68 -28.87 16.30 -21.34
CA ALA A 68 -29.37 16.74 -20.03
C ALA A 68 -28.26 17.20 -19.05
N GLY A 69 -27.03 16.67 -19.13
CA GLY A 69 -25.98 16.87 -18.11
C GLY A 69 -25.49 18.32 -17.95
N GLU A 70 -25.31 19.06 -19.04
CA GLU A 70 -24.88 20.48 -19.00
C GLU A 70 -25.95 21.39 -18.39
N GLN A 71 -27.22 21.22 -18.77
CA GLN A 71 -28.33 22.00 -18.21
C GLN A 71 -28.55 21.72 -16.71
N LEU A 72 -28.27 20.50 -16.27
CA LEU A 72 -28.38 20.07 -14.87
C LEU A 72 -27.20 20.55 -14.03
N PHE A 73 -25.98 20.56 -14.58
CA PHE A 73 -24.82 21.21 -13.96
C PHE A 73 -25.06 22.71 -13.78
N ASP A 74 -25.60 23.39 -14.79
CA ASP A 74 -26.01 24.80 -14.69
C ASP A 74 -27.10 25.04 -13.64
N GLN A 75 -27.99 24.07 -13.41
CA GLN A 75 -28.99 24.14 -12.32
C GLN A 75 -28.36 23.92 -10.95
N LEU A 76 -27.39 23.00 -10.82
CA LEU A 76 -26.60 22.80 -9.61
C LEU A 76 -25.88 24.10 -9.21
N VAL A 77 -25.27 24.79 -10.17
CA VAL A 77 -24.56 26.08 -9.95
C VAL A 77 -25.51 27.21 -9.48
N ARG A 78 -26.82 27.13 -9.74
CA ARG A 78 -27.78 28.23 -9.45
C ARG A 78 -28.57 28.10 -8.13
N ARG A 79 -28.46 27.01 -7.38
CA ARG A 79 -29.20 26.79 -6.11
C ARG A 79 -28.43 27.26 -4.86
N ASP A 80 -29.07 27.27 -3.69
CA ASP A 80 -28.45 27.64 -2.42
C ASP A 80 -27.50 26.54 -1.87
N ASP A 81 -26.54 26.90 -1.00
CA ASP A 81 -25.46 26.03 -0.48
C ASP A 81 -25.91 25.07 0.64
N GLY A 82 -26.55 23.96 0.26
CA GLY A 82 -26.85 22.83 1.16
C GLY A 82 -25.85 21.66 1.05
N PRO A 83 -25.92 20.67 1.98
CA PRO A 83 -25.19 19.41 1.86
C PRO A 83 -25.62 18.66 0.59
N VAL A 84 -24.66 18.08 -0.12
CA VAL A 84 -24.88 17.35 -1.36
C VAL A 84 -24.37 15.92 -1.24
N LEU A 85 -25.24 14.94 -1.50
CA LEU A 85 -24.92 13.51 -1.49
C LEU A 85 -24.60 13.03 -2.90
N TYR A 86 -23.34 12.69 -3.16
CA TYR A 86 -22.89 12.03 -4.38
C TYR A 86 -22.92 10.51 -4.21
N ILE A 87 -23.39 9.77 -5.22
CA ILE A 87 -23.46 8.30 -5.22
C ILE A 87 -22.97 7.76 -6.57
N HIS A 88 -21.85 7.06 -6.57
CA HIS A 88 -21.35 6.29 -7.70
C HIS A 88 -21.99 4.89 -7.67
N ASP A 89 -22.43 4.37 -8.82
CA ASP A 89 -23.01 3.03 -9.00
C ASP A 89 -24.35 2.68 -8.29
N ASP A 90 -24.71 1.39 -8.31
CA ASP A 90 -25.89 0.75 -7.70
C ASP A 90 -25.72 0.58 -6.18
N VAL A 91 -25.54 1.71 -5.47
CA VAL A 91 -25.31 1.74 -4.02
C VAL A 91 -26.62 1.91 -3.24
N ALA A 92 -26.81 1.08 -2.22
CA ALA A 92 -27.84 1.20 -1.21
C ALA A 92 -27.27 1.76 0.11
N ILE A 93 -27.91 2.80 0.64
CA ILE A 93 -27.60 3.40 1.95
C ILE A 93 -28.88 3.48 2.80
N ASP A 94 -28.77 3.18 4.09
CA ASP A 94 -29.89 3.32 5.03
C ASP A 94 -29.99 4.73 5.63
N ASP A 95 -31.18 5.09 6.12
CA ASP A 95 -31.48 6.42 6.67
C ASP A 95 -30.52 6.79 7.82
N THR A 96 -30.12 5.83 8.65
CA THR A 96 -29.22 6.06 9.80
C THR A 96 -27.81 6.42 9.33
N SER A 97 -27.32 5.74 8.30
CA SER A 97 -26.01 5.97 7.71
C SER A 97 -25.97 7.30 6.97
N LEU A 98 -27.05 7.63 6.25
CA LEU A 98 -27.20 8.93 5.62
C LEU A 98 -27.23 10.07 6.65
N ASP A 99 -28.00 9.95 7.72
CA ASP A 99 -28.07 10.94 8.80
C ASP A 99 -26.68 11.18 9.43
N ARG A 100 -25.88 10.12 9.61
CA ARG A 100 -24.50 10.22 10.14
C ARG A 100 -23.57 10.97 9.19
N LEU A 101 -23.60 10.65 7.89
CA LEU A 101 -22.78 11.33 6.88
C LEU A 101 -23.13 12.82 6.78
N VAL A 102 -24.42 13.13 6.76
CA VAL A 102 -24.91 14.51 6.73
C VAL A 102 -24.52 15.25 8.01
N SER A 103 -24.64 14.60 9.17
CA SER A 103 -24.25 15.21 10.44
C SER A 103 -22.76 15.51 10.52
N ALA A 104 -21.90 14.62 10.00
CA ALA A 104 -20.46 14.85 9.94
C ALA A 104 -20.12 16.04 9.02
N HIS A 105 -20.75 16.11 7.85
CA HIS A 105 -20.59 17.27 6.96
C HIS A 105 -21.04 18.58 7.60
N LEU A 106 -22.21 18.59 8.25
CA LEU A 106 -22.71 19.76 8.98
C LEU A 106 -21.84 20.13 10.20
N ALA A 107 -21.09 19.19 10.75
CA ALA A 107 -20.14 19.40 11.84
C ALA A 107 -18.81 20.00 11.38
N GLY A 108 -18.59 20.17 10.06
CA GLY A 108 -17.42 20.83 9.50
C GLY A 108 -16.58 19.98 8.55
N ALA A 109 -16.97 18.72 8.28
CA ALA A 109 -16.26 17.90 7.29
C ALA A 109 -16.40 18.48 5.88
N ALA A 110 -15.29 18.73 5.19
CA ALA A 110 -15.34 19.21 3.80
C ALA A 110 -15.93 18.14 2.86
N VAL A 111 -15.56 16.87 3.05
CA VAL A 111 -16.18 15.69 2.44
C VAL A 111 -16.36 14.64 3.52
N ALA A 112 -17.57 14.10 3.69
CA ALA A 112 -17.87 13.01 4.61
C ALA A 112 -18.17 11.73 3.82
N VAL A 113 -17.53 10.62 4.18
CA VAL A 113 -17.67 9.34 3.48
C VAL A 113 -17.88 8.19 4.46
N PRO A 114 -18.58 7.10 4.11
CA PRO A 114 -18.82 6.00 5.04
C PRO A 114 -17.53 5.21 5.30
N ALA A 115 -17.33 4.75 6.54
CA ALA A 115 -16.21 3.88 6.92
C ALA A 115 -16.15 2.55 6.16
N SER A 116 -17.29 2.07 5.69
CA SER A 116 -17.38 0.91 4.80
C SER A 116 -17.69 1.37 3.39
N ASN A 117 -16.74 1.21 2.49
CA ASN A 117 -16.99 1.31 1.06
C ASN A 117 -16.37 0.18 0.22
N ASP A 118 -15.44 -0.64 0.75
CA ASP A 118 -15.01 -1.92 0.13
C ASP A 118 -13.95 -2.69 0.96
N VAL A 119 -14.02 -2.65 2.30
CA VAL A 119 -13.02 -3.34 3.14
C VAL A 119 -13.69 -4.13 4.26
N GLY A 120 -13.58 -5.46 4.20
CA GLY A 120 -13.77 -6.35 5.34
C GLY A 120 -15.01 -7.25 5.31
N THR A 121 -14.81 -8.50 4.90
CA THR A 121 -15.56 -9.73 5.27
C THR A 121 -17.04 -9.89 4.88
N ALA A 122 -17.74 -8.86 4.40
CA ALA A 122 -19.15 -8.96 4.02
C ALA A 122 -19.42 -8.48 2.59
N HIS A 123 -18.62 -8.94 1.62
CA HIS A 123 -19.00 -8.79 0.22
C HIS A 123 -20.23 -9.69 -0.07
N PHE A 124 -21.33 -9.10 -0.51
CA PHE A 124 -22.37 -9.86 -1.21
C PHE A 124 -21.89 -10.15 -2.62
N HIS A 125 -21.08 -11.20 -2.79
CA HIS A 125 -20.76 -11.71 -4.12
C HIS A 125 -22.00 -12.43 -4.70
N GLY A 126 -22.78 -11.73 -5.54
CA GLY A 126 -24.00 -12.26 -6.16
C GLY A 126 -25.01 -11.18 -6.55
N LYS A 127 -26.20 -11.59 -7.02
CA LYS A 127 -27.35 -10.66 -7.05
C LYS A 127 -27.66 -10.26 -5.62
N LEU A 128 -27.86 -8.96 -5.34
CA LEU A 128 -28.37 -8.54 -4.03
C LEU A 128 -29.61 -9.38 -3.65
N PRO A 129 -29.73 -9.78 -2.38
CA PRO A 129 -31.03 -10.25 -1.90
C PRO A 129 -32.05 -9.10 -2.08
N PRO A 130 -33.35 -9.40 -2.18
CA PRO A 130 -34.38 -8.37 -2.37
C PRO A 130 -34.15 -7.17 -1.45
N ALA A 131 -34.36 -5.94 -1.95
CA ALA A 131 -33.98 -4.70 -1.25
C ALA A 131 -34.44 -4.60 0.23
N SER A 132 -35.54 -5.27 0.58
CA SER A 132 -36.03 -5.40 1.96
C SER A 132 -35.08 -6.17 2.89
N VAL A 133 -34.39 -7.19 2.38
CA VAL A 133 -33.42 -8.03 3.09
C VAL A 133 -32.08 -7.29 3.23
N ALA A 134 -31.57 -6.70 2.15
CA ALA A 134 -30.37 -5.88 2.18
C ALA A 134 -30.51 -4.70 3.17
N ARG A 135 -31.65 -4.01 3.14
CA ARG A 135 -31.97 -2.93 4.10
C ARG A 135 -32.10 -3.43 5.54
N ALA A 136 -32.54 -4.67 5.76
CA ALA A 136 -32.63 -5.26 7.09
C ALA A 136 -31.24 -5.60 7.67
N GLU A 137 -30.32 -6.10 6.84
CA GLU A 137 -28.95 -6.41 7.25
C GLU A 137 -28.11 -5.13 7.48
N LEU A 138 -28.19 -4.14 6.60
CA LEU A 138 -27.57 -2.82 6.82
C LEU A 138 -28.05 -2.19 8.13
N LYS A 139 -29.35 -2.34 8.43
CA LYS A 139 -29.96 -1.86 9.68
C LYS A 139 -29.53 -2.66 10.92
N LYS A 140 -29.02 -3.88 10.77
CA LYS A 140 -28.42 -4.65 11.87
C LYS A 140 -26.99 -4.19 12.10
N LEU A 141 -26.20 -4.03 11.05
CA LEU A 141 -24.81 -3.57 11.12
C LEU A 141 -24.69 -2.15 11.68
N SER A 142 -25.61 -1.25 11.31
CA SER A 142 -25.68 0.11 11.87
C SER A 142 -25.99 0.17 13.38
N ARG A 143 -26.42 -0.95 13.97
CA ARG A 143 -26.76 -1.09 15.40
C ARG A 143 -25.70 -1.81 16.24
N THR A 144 -24.81 -2.61 15.65
CA THR A 144 -23.85 -3.44 16.41
C THR A 144 -22.54 -2.74 16.75
N GLY A 145 -22.16 -1.69 16.01
CA GLY A 145 -21.17 -0.67 16.40
C GLY A 145 -19.99 -1.10 17.28
N ASP A 146 -19.26 -2.17 16.93
CA ASP A 146 -18.16 -2.66 17.77
C ASP A 146 -16.84 -1.90 17.60
N GLY A 147 -16.79 -0.88 16.73
CA GLY A 147 -15.66 0.05 16.66
C GLY A 147 -14.32 -0.59 16.27
N SER A 148 -14.30 -1.87 15.85
CA SER A 148 -13.08 -2.51 15.38
C SER A 148 -12.69 -1.92 14.02
N THR A 149 -11.74 -1.01 14.06
CA THR A 149 -11.10 -0.42 12.88
C THR A 149 -10.01 -1.39 12.45
N SER A 150 -10.23 -2.12 11.36
CA SER A 150 -9.08 -2.55 10.57
C SER A 150 -8.49 -1.29 9.95
N ALA A 151 -7.16 -1.16 9.94
CA ALA A 151 -6.51 -0.08 9.21
C ALA A 151 -6.84 -0.25 7.72
N ILE A 152 -7.69 0.63 7.20
CA ILE A 152 -8.18 0.58 5.82
C ILE A 152 -7.14 1.29 4.94
N GLU A 153 -6.32 0.51 4.23
CA GLU A 153 -5.17 1.00 3.43
C GLU A 153 -5.50 1.43 1.99
N THR A 154 -6.75 1.36 1.51
CA THR A 154 -7.12 1.91 0.18
C THR A 154 -8.60 2.25 0.14
N PHE A 155 -8.95 3.43 -0.39
CA PHE A 155 -10.33 3.94 -0.42
C PHE A 155 -10.76 4.27 -1.86
N ARG A 156 -11.97 3.86 -2.28
CA ARG A 156 -12.68 4.38 -3.48
C ARG A 156 -14.15 4.63 -3.10
N PRO A 157 -14.56 5.85 -2.72
CA PRO A 157 -15.91 6.14 -2.25
C PRO A 157 -16.93 5.94 -3.36
N SER A 158 -17.72 4.87 -3.27
CA SER A 158 -18.95 4.75 -4.07
C SER A 158 -20.05 5.70 -3.57
N CYS A 159 -19.86 6.41 -2.45
CA CYS A 159 -20.82 7.35 -1.85
C CYS A 159 -20.11 8.40 -1.00
N MET A 160 -20.50 9.68 -1.09
CA MET A 160 -19.98 10.77 -0.25
C MET A 160 -20.99 11.91 -0.05
N VAL A 161 -20.88 12.65 1.06
CA VAL A 161 -21.60 13.91 1.31
C VAL A 161 -20.61 15.07 1.35
N THR A 162 -20.87 16.13 0.60
CA THR A 162 -19.98 17.30 0.53
C THR A 162 -20.76 18.59 0.28
N SER A 163 -20.08 19.75 0.27
CA SER A 163 -20.69 21.01 -0.10
C SER A 163 -20.89 21.08 -1.62
N ARG A 164 -21.86 21.88 -2.06
CA ARG A 164 -22.07 22.15 -3.48
C ARG A 164 -20.85 22.73 -4.17
N ALA A 165 -20.17 23.70 -3.53
CA ALA A 165 -18.96 24.31 -4.08
C ALA A 165 -17.84 23.28 -4.25
N THR A 166 -17.67 22.39 -3.26
CA THR A 166 -16.72 21.29 -3.32
C THR A 166 -17.07 20.33 -4.45
N LEU A 167 -18.34 19.92 -4.58
CA LEU A 167 -18.78 19.02 -5.65
C LEU A 167 -18.60 19.64 -7.04
N VAL A 168 -18.96 20.90 -7.23
CA VAL A 168 -18.73 21.63 -8.49
C VAL A 168 -17.24 21.70 -8.81
N SER A 169 -16.39 21.88 -7.80
CA SER A 169 -14.93 21.82 -7.99
C SER A 169 -14.46 20.44 -8.44
N LEU A 170 -15.02 19.36 -7.88
CA LEU A 170 -14.66 17.97 -8.19
C LEU A 170 -15.12 17.53 -9.59
N LEU A 171 -16.14 18.16 -10.18
CA LEU A 171 -16.79 17.68 -11.41
C LEU A 171 -16.52 18.53 -12.67
N ASP A 172 -15.47 19.39 -12.68
CA ASP A 172 -15.16 20.39 -13.73
C ASP A 172 -15.54 19.99 -15.18
N LYS A 173 -16.69 20.46 -15.70
CA LYS A 173 -17.30 20.22 -17.05
C LYS A 173 -17.26 18.78 -17.62
N ARG A 174 -16.60 17.85 -16.94
CA ARG A 174 -16.22 16.48 -17.25
C ARG A 174 -16.17 15.77 -15.90
N ILE A 175 -16.95 14.70 -15.78
CA ILE A 175 -17.05 13.96 -14.53
C ILE A 175 -15.89 12.96 -14.50
N HIS A 176 -14.95 13.19 -13.61
CA HIS A 176 -13.85 12.28 -13.27
C HIS A 176 -14.17 11.55 -11.96
N ASP A 177 -13.42 10.48 -11.65
CA ASP A 177 -13.46 9.85 -10.32
C ASP A 177 -13.18 10.92 -9.24
N PRO A 178 -14.16 11.24 -8.37
CA PRO A 178 -14.02 12.30 -7.39
C PRO A 178 -12.93 12.00 -6.35
N PHE A 179 -12.58 10.73 -6.14
CA PHE A 179 -11.58 10.37 -5.13
C PHE A 179 -10.17 10.80 -5.51
N THR A 180 -9.77 10.47 -6.73
CA THR A 180 -8.48 10.91 -7.28
C THR A 180 -8.36 12.44 -7.20
N LEU A 181 -9.45 13.15 -7.50
CA LEU A 181 -9.47 14.62 -7.43
C LEU A 181 -9.53 15.20 -6.01
N VAL A 182 -10.17 14.54 -5.03
CA VAL A 182 -10.16 14.96 -3.62
C VAL A 182 -8.72 14.94 -3.09
N THR A 183 -8.00 13.87 -3.39
CA THR A 183 -6.59 13.69 -3.01
C THR A 183 -5.70 14.72 -3.74
N ASP A 184 -5.79 14.81 -5.07
CA ASP A 184 -4.94 15.71 -5.88
C ASP A 184 -5.13 17.20 -5.56
N ARG A 185 -6.33 17.59 -5.11
CA ARG A 185 -6.66 18.99 -4.78
C ARG A 185 -6.55 19.31 -3.30
N GLY A 186 -6.10 18.37 -2.47
CA GLY A 186 -5.93 18.56 -1.03
C GLY A 186 -7.24 18.90 -0.30
N ILE A 187 -8.37 18.37 -0.79
CA ILE A 187 -9.67 18.58 -0.15
C ILE A 187 -9.77 17.64 1.05
N GLY A 188 -10.09 18.19 2.23
CA GLY A 188 -10.21 17.40 3.46
C GLY A 188 -11.32 16.34 3.37
N LEU A 189 -11.00 15.12 3.79
CA LEU A 189 -11.91 13.98 3.81
C LEU A 189 -12.06 13.43 5.24
N GLU A 190 -13.30 13.18 5.65
CA GLU A 190 -13.64 12.59 6.94
C GLU A 190 -14.36 11.25 6.74
N MET A 191 -13.77 10.20 7.32
CA MET A 191 -14.35 8.86 7.37
C MET A 191 -15.35 8.78 8.53
N VAL A 192 -16.61 8.53 8.21
CA VAL A 192 -17.69 8.44 9.20
C VAL A 192 -17.84 7.00 9.66
N SER A 193 -17.32 6.72 10.85
CA SER A 193 -17.45 5.42 11.51
C SER A 193 -18.92 5.02 11.71
N GLY A 194 -19.21 3.74 11.44
CA GLY A 194 -20.55 3.17 11.58
C GLY A 194 -21.58 3.64 10.54
N ALA A 195 -21.19 4.41 9.53
CA ALA A 195 -22.01 4.59 8.33
C ALA A 195 -21.68 3.48 7.32
N TYR A 196 -22.71 2.83 6.77
CA TYR A 196 -22.57 1.66 5.88
C TYR A 196 -23.31 1.88 4.56
N CYS A 197 -22.73 1.38 3.48
CA CYS A 197 -23.39 1.25 2.18
C CYS A 197 -23.15 -0.15 1.59
N ALA A 198 -23.97 -0.55 0.61
CA ALA A 198 -23.83 -1.82 -0.09
C ALA A 198 -23.99 -1.65 -1.60
N HIS A 199 -23.29 -2.44 -2.40
CA HIS A 199 -23.32 -2.40 -3.87
C HIS A 199 -24.05 -3.62 -4.47
N ASP A 200 -24.81 -3.47 -5.55
CA ASP A 200 -25.31 -4.61 -6.34
C ASP A 200 -24.19 -5.16 -7.24
N GLY A 201 -23.74 -6.40 -7.03
CA GLY A 201 -22.57 -6.99 -7.70
C GLY A 201 -22.62 -7.11 -9.24
N MET A 202 -23.46 -6.34 -9.94
CA MET A 202 -23.48 -6.20 -11.39
C MET A 202 -22.25 -5.47 -11.95
N CYS A 203 -21.53 -4.65 -11.15
CA CYS A 203 -20.24 -4.05 -11.57
C CYS A 203 -19.23 -5.11 -12.01
N GLY A 204 -19.02 -6.16 -11.20
CA GLY A 204 -18.15 -7.28 -11.57
C GLY A 204 -18.64 -8.06 -12.80
N LYS A 205 -19.94 -8.06 -13.10
CA LYS A 205 -20.48 -8.66 -14.34
C LYS A 205 -20.30 -7.77 -15.55
N ALA A 206 -20.38 -6.44 -15.40
CA ALA A 206 -20.15 -5.48 -16.46
C ALA A 206 -18.67 -5.44 -16.85
N VAL A 207 -17.75 -5.47 -15.88
CA VAL A 207 -16.31 -5.64 -16.11
C VAL A 207 -16.05 -6.97 -16.83
N ARG A 208 -16.55 -8.10 -16.31
CA ARG A 208 -16.40 -9.42 -16.96
C ARG A 208 -16.96 -9.43 -18.39
N ALA A 209 -18.08 -8.76 -18.66
CA ALA A 209 -18.68 -8.69 -19.99
C ALA A 209 -17.89 -7.80 -20.97
N ALA A 210 -17.25 -6.72 -20.50
CA ALA A 210 -16.37 -5.86 -21.30
C ALA A 210 -15.04 -6.56 -21.62
N VAL A 211 -14.45 -7.24 -20.63
CA VAL A 211 -13.18 -8.00 -20.78
C VAL A 211 -13.36 -9.23 -21.66
N SER A 212 -14.52 -9.90 -21.55
CA SER A 212 -14.90 -11.08 -22.36
C SER A 212 -14.95 -10.80 -23.87
N GLN A 213 -14.89 -9.55 -24.32
CA GLN A 213 -14.91 -9.17 -25.73
C GLN A 213 -13.52 -8.92 -26.34
N THR A 214 -12.44 -9.09 -25.56
CA THR A 214 -11.08 -8.90 -26.07
C THR A 214 -10.45 -10.23 -26.48
N ASP A 215 -9.95 -10.32 -27.71
CA ASP A 215 -9.15 -11.47 -28.19
C ASP A 215 -7.71 -11.44 -27.65
N ARG A 216 -7.36 -10.41 -26.86
CA ARG A 216 -6.02 -10.15 -26.35
C ARG A 216 -5.85 -10.80 -24.96
N PRO A 217 -4.76 -11.53 -24.69
CA PRO A 217 -4.43 -11.93 -23.32
C PRO A 217 -4.35 -10.71 -22.40
N VAL A 218 -4.97 -10.77 -21.22
CA VAL A 218 -4.98 -9.67 -20.26
C VAL A 218 -3.63 -9.61 -19.55
N LEU A 219 -3.18 -10.74 -19.01
CA LEU A 219 -1.97 -10.79 -18.21
C LEU A 219 -1.13 -12.00 -18.58
N VAL A 220 0.12 -11.75 -18.98
CA VAL A 220 1.11 -12.80 -19.27
C VAL A 220 2.24 -12.74 -18.24
N ALA A 221 2.61 -13.89 -17.69
CA ALA A 221 3.77 -14.02 -16.83
C ALA A 221 5.05 -14.14 -17.68
N SER A 222 6.09 -13.40 -17.29
CA SER A 222 7.40 -13.39 -17.95
C SER A 222 8.49 -13.72 -16.94
N LEU A 223 9.22 -14.81 -17.17
CA LEU A 223 10.30 -15.28 -16.31
C LEU A 223 11.61 -15.43 -17.08
N ILE A 224 12.72 -15.10 -16.43
CA ILE A 224 14.05 -15.61 -16.81
C ILE A 224 14.49 -16.64 -15.78
N VAL A 225 15.03 -17.78 -16.20
CA VAL A 225 15.37 -18.87 -15.29
C VAL A 225 16.74 -19.46 -15.59
N LYS A 226 17.38 -20.02 -14.54
CA LYS A 226 18.57 -20.86 -14.63
C LYS A 226 18.70 -21.73 -13.39
N ASN A 227 18.59 -23.05 -13.55
CA ASN A 227 18.74 -24.02 -12.47
C ASN A 227 17.82 -23.77 -11.25
N GLU A 228 16.53 -23.57 -11.51
CA GLU A 228 15.49 -23.24 -10.54
C GLU A 228 14.55 -24.42 -10.25
N GLU A 229 15.00 -25.67 -10.40
CA GLU A 229 14.12 -26.86 -10.32
C GLU A 229 13.36 -27.00 -8.99
N ALA A 230 13.86 -26.42 -7.89
CA ALA A 230 13.18 -26.50 -6.60
C ALA A 230 12.23 -25.33 -6.31
N MET A 231 12.34 -24.23 -7.05
CA MET A 231 11.53 -23.03 -6.80
C MET A 231 10.47 -22.83 -7.87
N LEU A 232 10.78 -23.21 -9.12
CA LEU A 232 9.95 -22.89 -10.26
C LEU A 232 8.54 -23.50 -10.17
N ALA A 233 8.39 -24.74 -9.70
CA ALA A 233 7.09 -25.40 -9.64
C ALA A 233 6.07 -24.62 -8.78
N ASP A 234 6.45 -24.20 -7.58
CA ASP A 234 5.57 -23.46 -6.69
C ASP A 234 5.35 -22.02 -7.17
N CYS A 235 6.34 -21.41 -7.84
CA CYS A 235 6.17 -20.11 -8.51
C CYS A 235 5.07 -20.19 -9.57
N LEU A 236 5.16 -21.16 -10.48
CA LEU A 236 4.18 -21.36 -11.55
C LEU A 236 2.79 -21.72 -10.99
N ALA A 237 2.73 -22.56 -9.96
CA ALA A 237 1.47 -22.90 -9.29
C ALA A 237 0.80 -21.67 -8.64
N SER A 238 1.57 -20.75 -8.07
CA SER A 238 1.02 -19.55 -7.41
C SER A 238 0.29 -18.59 -8.36
N MET A 239 0.53 -18.69 -9.67
CA MET A 239 -0.07 -17.85 -10.70
C MET A 239 -1.33 -18.45 -11.33
N GLU A 240 -1.74 -19.66 -10.92
CA GLU A 240 -2.88 -20.35 -11.50
C GLU A 240 -4.17 -19.50 -11.43
N GLY A 241 -4.83 -19.33 -12.57
CA GLY A 241 -6.05 -18.52 -12.69
C GLY A 241 -5.86 -17.00 -12.76
N LEU A 242 -4.65 -16.50 -12.48
CA LEU A 242 -4.31 -15.08 -12.59
C LEU A 242 -3.85 -14.71 -14.00
N VAL A 243 -2.98 -15.54 -14.60
CA VAL A 243 -2.34 -15.26 -15.89
C VAL A 243 -2.91 -16.12 -17.01
N ASP A 244 -2.99 -15.57 -18.22
CA ASP A 244 -3.52 -16.25 -19.40
C ASP A 244 -2.46 -17.13 -20.08
N ARG A 245 -1.19 -16.76 -19.94
CA ARG A 245 -0.04 -17.45 -20.54
C ARG A 245 1.23 -17.21 -19.72
N ILE A 246 2.18 -18.13 -19.84
CA ILE A 246 3.48 -18.08 -19.17
C ILE A 246 4.58 -18.18 -20.23
N GLU A 247 5.43 -17.16 -20.30
CA GLU A 247 6.63 -17.11 -21.12
C GLU A 247 7.87 -17.27 -20.23
N VAL A 248 8.66 -18.31 -20.48
CA VAL A 248 9.88 -18.63 -19.75
C VAL A 248 11.06 -18.54 -20.70
N VAL A 249 12.03 -17.71 -20.36
CA VAL A 249 13.32 -17.63 -21.03
C VAL A 249 14.37 -18.34 -20.18
N ASP A 250 14.82 -19.50 -20.64
CA ASP A 250 15.87 -20.26 -19.99
C ASP A 250 17.25 -19.79 -20.46
N THR A 251 18.14 -19.49 -19.51
CA THR A 251 19.48 -18.93 -19.79
C THR A 251 20.60 -19.99 -19.67
N GLY A 252 20.25 -21.26 -19.89
CA GLY A 252 21.15 -22.41 -19.85
C GLY A 252 21.05 -23.20 -18.56
N SER A 253 19.85 -23.68 -18.23
CA SER A 253 19.65 -24.67 -17.16
C SER A 253 20.23 -26.04 -17.53
N THR A 254 20.76 -26.74 -16.53
CA THR A 254 21.31 -28.10 -16.63
C THR A 254 20.57 -29.11 -15.77
N ASP A 255 19.58 -28.64 -15.00
CA ASP A 255 18.72 -29.43 -14.11
C ASP A 255 17.31 -29.61 -14.71
N SER A 256 16.32 -30.03 -13.90
CA SER A 256 14.95 -30.26 -14.39
C SER A 256 14.12 -28.99 -14.64
N THR A 257 14.68 -27.78 -14.55
CA THR A 257 13.95 -26.50 -14.66
C THR A 257 13.10 -26.40 -15.93
N VAL A 258 13.69 -26.65 -17.10
CA VAL A 258 13.00 -26.56 -18.39
C VAL A 258 11.87 -27.59 -18.51
N GLU A 259 12.08 -28.79 -17.97
CA GLU A 259 11.06 -29.83 -17.96
C GLU A 259 9.87 -29.43 -17.08
N ILE A 260 10.14 -28.86 -15.90
CA ILE A 260 9.12 -28.35 -14.98
C ILE A 260 8.29 -27.26 -15.66
N ALA A 261 8.93 -26.25 -16.28
CA ALA A 261 8.23 -25.19 -17.00
C ALA A 261 7.24 -25.74 -18.04
N ARG A 262 7.68 -26.68 -18.87
CA ARG A 262 6.84 -27.31 -19.91
C ARG A 262 5.67 -28.09 -19.32
N ARG A 263 5.85 -28.78 -18.18
CA ARG A 263 4.76 -29.52 -17.50
C ARG A 263 3.65 -28.59 -16.99
N PHE A 264 3.98 -27.34 -16.64
CA PHE A 264 3.02 -26.31 -16.26
C PHE A 264 2.39 -25.57 -17.46
N GLY A 265 2.70 -26.00 -18.69
CA GLY A 265 2.15 -25.38 -19.91
C GLY A 265 2.83 -24.07 -20.30
N ALA A 266 4.00 -23.75 -19.74
CA ALA A 266 4.76 -22.57 -20.14
C ALA A 266 5.40 -22.74 -21.51
N ASN A 267 5.45 -21.65 -22.27
CA ASN A 267 6.27 -21.54 -23.47
C ASN A 267 7.72 -21.30 -23.06
N VAL A 268 8.64 -22.18 -23.48
CA VAL A 268 10.04 -22.09 -23.08
C VAL A 268 10.92 -21.73 -24.28
N THR A 269 11.63 -20.61 -24.16
CA THR A 269 12.67 -20.18 -25.12
C THR A 269 14.04 -20.30 -24.46
N GLU A 270 14.94 -21.08 -25.05
CA GLU A 270 16.29 -21.28 -24.54
C GLU A 270 17.26 -20.28 -25.22
N ILE A 271 18.02 -19.53 -24.43
CA ILE A 271 19.02 -18.55 -24.91
C ILE A 271 20.35 -18.70 -24.16
N GLU A 272 21.44 -18.27 -24.78
CA GLU A 272 22.74 -18.21 -24.13
C GLU A 272 22.82 -17.00 -23.18
N TRP A 273 23.22 -17.22 -21.93
CA TRP A 273 23.45 -16.15 -20.96
C TRP A 273 24.59 -15.21 -21.42
N ARG A 274 24.32 -13.90 -21.43
CA ARG A 274 25.27 -12.86 -21.90
C ARG A 274 25.79 -11.93 -20.82
N ASP A 275 25.72 -12.34 -19.56
CA ASP A 275 26.09 -11.47 -18.43
C ASP A 275 25.28 -10.17 -18.39
N ASP A 276 23.99 -10.24 -18.77
CA ASP A 276 23.10 -9.08 -18.82
C ASP A 276 21.63 -9.49 -18.53
N PHE A 277 21.14 -9.07 -17.36
CA PHE A 277 19.79 -9.38 -16.91
C PHE A 277 18.73 -8.63 -17.74
N ALA A 278 18.95 -7.35 -18.03
CA ALA A 278 18.04 -6.59 -18.88
C ALA A 278 17.93 -7.20 -20.27
N TRP A 279 19.04 -7.63 -20.87
CA TRP A 279 18.99 -8.32 -22.17
C TRP A 279 18.11 -9.57 -22.11
N ALA A 280 18.32 -10.46 -21.13
CA ALA A 280 17.50 -11.66 -20.98
C ALA A 280 16.02 -11.34 -20.73
N ARG A 281 15.72 -10.34 -19.88
CA ARG A 281 14.33 -9.90 -19.65
C ARG A 281 13.70 -9.25 -20.87
N ASN A 282 14.47 -8.54 -21.69
CA ASN A 282 13.97 -7.98 -22.95
C ASN A 282 13.64 -9.07 -23.97
N GLN A 283 14.38 -10.18 -24.01
CA GLN A 283 14.01 -11.35 -24.81
C GLN A 283 12.67 -11.93 -24.36
N ALA A 284 12.42 -11.99 -23.04
CA ALA A 284 11.16 -12.46 -22.48
C ALA A 284 10.00 -11.47 -22.74
N ALA A 285 10.22 -10.18 -22.54
CA ALA A 285 9.24 -9.12 -22.76
C ALA A 285 8.75 -9.08 -24.23
N GLU A 286 9.62 -9.39 -25.19
CA GLU A 286 9.25 -9.46 -26.61
C GLU A 286 8.22 -10.56 -26.91
N LEU A 287 8.25 -11.67 -26.15
CA LEU A 287 7.28 -12.78 -26.27
C LEU A 287 5.89 -12.42 -25.70
N CYS A 288 5.79 -11.32 -24.94
CA CYS A 288 4.57 -10.89 -24.26
C CYS A 288 3.86 -9.72 -24.95
N ARG A 289 4.41 -9.19 -26.06
CA ARG A 289 3.95 -7.94 -26.73
C ARG A 289 2.47 -7.95 -27.10
N ASP A 290 1.95 -9.11 -27.45
CA ASP A 290 0.54 -9.32 -27.81
C ASP A 290 -0.40 -9.25 -26.61
N ALA A 291 0.05 -9.26 -25.36
CA ALA A 291 -0.79 -9.16 -24.15
C ALA A 291 -1.00 -7.72 -23.68
N MET A 292 -2.08 -7.45 -22.93
CA MET A 292 -2.33 -6.12 -22.35
C MET A 292 -1.24 -5.76 -21.35
N PHE A 293 -0.99 -6.63 -20.37
CA PHE A 293 0.03 -6.48 -19.35
C PHE A 293 0.96 -7.68 -19.26
N THR A 294 2.19 -7.42 -18.84
CA THR A 294 3.20 -8.41 -18.48
C THR A 294 3.48 -8.32 -16.99
N LEU A 295 3.33 -9.44 -16.27
CA LEU A 295 3.85 -9.63 -14.92
C LEU A 295 5.26 -10.22 -15.04
N TRP A 296 6.30 -9.49 -14.64
CA TRP A 296 7.64 -10.05 -14.56
C TRP A 296 7.93 -10.51 -13.13
N ILE A 297 8.31 -11.78 -13.01
CA ILE A 297 8.41 -12.50 -11.73
C ILE A 297 9.62 -13.43 -11.76
N ASP A 298 10.27 -13.60 -10.62
CA ASP A 298 11.42 -14.49 -10.45
C ASP A 298 10.98 -15.86 -9.90
N ALA A 299 11.76 -16.92 -10.18
CA ALA A 299 11.37 -18.28 -9.82
C ALA A 299 11.26 -18.52 -8.30
N ASP A 300 11.92 -17.70 -7.50
CA ASP A 300 11.87 -17.70 -6.03
C ASP A 300 10.76 -16.81 -5.44
N GLU A 301 9.88 -16.25 -6.29
CA GLU A 301 8.73 -15.44 -5.87
C GLU A 301 7.41 -16.22 -5.98
N ARG A 302 6.43 -15.87 -5.15
CA ARG A 302 5.07 -16.45 -5.13
C ARG A 302 4.03 -15.34 -5.23
N VAL A 303 3.06 -15.49 -6.13
CA VAL A 303 1.90 -14.61 -6.21
C VAL A 303 0.96 -14.87 -5.03
N VAL A 304 0.55 -13.79 -4.37
CA VAL A 304 -0.47 -13.79 -3.33
C VAL A 304 -1.56 -12.80 -3.72
N THR A 305 -2.76 -13.31 -3.94
CA THR A 305 -3.98 -12.55 -4.19
C THR A 305 -5.18 -13.28 -3.57
N GLN A 306 -6.20 -12.52 -3.16
CA GLN A 306 -7.43 -13.07 -2.59
C GLN A 306 -8.33 -13.70 -3.67
N ASP A 307 -8.37 -13.13 -4.87
CA ASP A 307 -9.16 -13.62 -6.01
C ASP A 307 -8.41 -13.32 -7.31
N ALA A 308 -7.70 -14.33 -7.83
CA ALA A 308 -6.93 -14.24 -9.07
C ALA A 308 -7.76 -13.78 -10.28
N SER A 309 -9.04 -14.19 -10.34
CA SER A 309 -9.92 -13.83 -11.45
C SER A 309 -10.30 -12.35 -11.41
N LEU A 310 -10.62 -11.84 -10.22
CA LEU A 310 -10.92 -10.42 -10.01
C LEU A 310 -9.69 -9.56 -10.23
N THR A 311 -8.52 -9.97 -9.72
CA THR A 311 -7.25 -9.28 -9.94
C THR A 311 -6.94 -9.13 -11.43
N ARG A 312 -7.10 -10.20 -12.20
CA ARG A 312 -6.95 -10.15 -13.67
C ARG A 312 -7.94 -9.17 -14.31
N ASP A 313 -9.21 -9.25 -13.93
CA ASP A 313 -10.26 -8.39 -14.49
C ASP A 313 -10.01 -6.89 -14.18
N LEU A 314 -9.42 -6.57 -13.03
CA LEU A 314 -9.02 -5.21 -12.66
C LEU A 314 -7.91 -4.67 -13.58
N PHE A 315 -6.92 -5.48 -13.95
CA PHE A 315 -5.90 -5.05 -14.90
C PHE A 315 -6.52 -4.69 -16.24
N ALA A 316 -7.41 -5.54 -16.77
CA ALA A 316 -8.08 -5.25 -18.03
C ALA A 316 -8.91 -3.96 -17.98
N ALA A 317 -9.60 -3.71 -16.86
CA ALA A 317 -10.42 -2.51 -16.67
C ALA A 317 -9.63 -1.20 -16.57
N CYS A 318 -8.35 -1.25 -16.24
CA CYS A 318 -7.49 -0.08 -16.08
C CYS A 318 -6.49 0.10 -17.23
N PHE A 319 -6.65 -0.64 -18.33
CA PHE A 319 -5.66 -0.70 -19.40
C PHE A 319 -5.42 0.65 -20.09
N ASP A 320 -6.46 1.45 -20.29
CA ASP A 320 -6.36 2.71 -21.01
C ASP A 320 -5.82 3.85 -20.14
N GLU A 321 -5.86 3.70 -18.81
CA GLU A 321 -5.46 4.73 -17.84
C GLU A 321 -4.09 4.47 -17.20
N ILE A 322 -3.75 3.20 -16.96
CA ILE A 322 -2.57 2.82 -16.19
C ILE A 322 -1.60 2.02 -17.06
N GLU A 323 -0.34 2.46 -17.09
CA GLU A 323 0.72 1.81 -17.86
C GLU A 323 1.54 0.82 -17.03
N ALA A 324 1.54 0.95 -15.70
CA ALA A 324 2.26 0.05 -14.81
C ALA A 324 1.66 -0.02 -13.40
N PHE A 325 1.95 -1.11 -12.68
CA PHE A 325 1.57 -1.28 -11.29
C PHE A 325 2.77 -1.59 -10.41
N ASP A 326 2.86 -0.83 -9.32
CA ASP A 326 3.84 -1.03 -8.27
C ASP A 326 3.24 -1.99 -7.23
N VAL A 327 3.81 -3.19 -7.19
CA VAL A 327 3.33 -4.33 -6.43
C VAL A 327 4.19 -4.51 -5.18
N ARG A 328 3.54 -4.88 -4.08
CA ARG A 328 4.21 -5.17 -2.81
C ARG A 328 5.00 -6.48 -2.93
N LEU A 329 6.30 -6.43 -2.69
CA LEU A 329 7.19 -7.59 -2.59
C LEU A 329 7.60 -7.79 -1.13
N ALA A 330 7.15 -8.88 -0.52
CA ALA A 330 7.49 -9.29 0.83
C ALA A 330 8.64 -10.30 0.79
N ASN A 331 9.81 -9.93 1.29
CA ASN A 331 10.95 -10.82 1.45
C ASN A 331 10.74 -11.66 2.71
N LEU A 332 10.78 -12.98 2.61
CA LEU A 332 10.57 -13.89 3.74
C LEU A 332 11.90 -14.49 4.21
N SER A 333 12.08 -14.68 5.52
CA SER A 333 13.27 -15.31 6.11
C SER A 333 12.92 -16.58 6.88
N ASP A 334 13.77 -17.61 6.79
CA ASP A 334 13.61 -18.85 7.54
C ASP A 334 13.69 -18.62 9.05
N GLY A 335 12.61 -18.96 9.76
CA GLY A 335 12.55 -18.92 11.22
C GLY A 335 11.38 -18.12 11.79
N ASN A 336 10.74 -17.26 10.99
CA ASN A 336 9.51 -16.58 11.38
C ASN A 336 8.33 -17.20 10.64
N SER A 337 7.47 -17.92 11.37
CA SER A 337 6.24 -18.48 10.81
C SER A 337 5.22 -17.41 10.39
N ASP A 338 5.42 -16.13 10.76
CA ASP A 338 4.36 -15.12 10.69
C ASP A 338 4.79 -13.71 10.20
N GLY A 339 5.95 -13.51 9.55
CA GLY A 339 6.33 -12.16 9.08
C GLY A 339 7.41 -12.05 8.01
N ALA A 340 7.28 -11.05 7.13
CA ALA A 340 8.28 -10.69 6.12
C ALA A 340 9.49 -10.00 6.75
N SER A 341 10.72 -10.39 6.37
CA SER A 341 11.97 -9.74 6.79
C SER A 341 12.13 -8.31 6.28
N SER A 342 11.56 -8.04 5.11
CA SER A 342 11.44 -6.69 4.56
C SER A 342 10.38 -6.63 3.47
N THR A 343 9.71 -5.49 3.31
CA THR A 343 8.79 -5.23 2.22
C THR A 343 9.31 -4.09 1.35
N VAL A 344 9.21 -4.25 0.03
CA VAL A 344 9.55 -3.22 -0.97
C VAL A 344 8.43 -3.13 -1.99
N ARG A 345 8.22 -1.96 -2.59
CA ARG A 345 7.33 -1.83 -3.75
C ARG A 345 8.15 -1.76 -5.02
N LEU A 346 7.87 -2.68 -5.94
CA LEU A 346 8.54 -2.73 -7.23
C LEU A 346 7.50 -2.71 -8.34
N ARG A 347 7.83 -2.03 -9.44
CA ARG A 347 7.06 -2.07 -10.66
C ARG A 347 7.11 -3.47 -11.25
N ARG A 348 6.05 -4.26 -11.09
CA ARG A 348 6.04 -5.69 -11.46
C ARG A 348 5.07 -6.03 -12.58
N VAL A 349 4.03 -5.23 -12.76
CA VAL A 349 3.08 -5.38 -13.87
C VAL A 349 3.20 -4.15 -14.75
N VAL A 350 3.46 -4.34 -16.04
CA VAL A 350 3.67 -3.24 -16.99
C VAL A 350 2.96 -3.56 -18.29
N ARG A 351 2.40 -2.55 -18.95
CA ARG A 351 1.82 -2.69 -20.28
C ARG A 351 2.83 -3.31 -21.24
N SER A 352 2.45 -4.43 -21.86
CA SER A 352 3.41 -5.23 -22.61
C SER A 352 3.92 -4.53 -23.87
N ASP A 353 3.12 -3.64 -24.47
CA ASP A 353 3.52 -2.83 -25.63
C ASP A 353 4.51 -1.71 -25.27
N LEU A 354 4.67 -1.39 -23.98
CA LEU A 354 5.56 -0.36 -23.47
C LEU A 354 6.78 -0.92 -22.72
N LEU A 355 6.78 -2.21 -22.36
CA LEU A 355 7.80 -2.78 -21.48
C LEU A 355 9.17 -2.95 -22.17
N ALA A 356 10.21 -2.35 -21.60
CA ALA A 356 11.60 -2.73 -21.80
C ALA A 356 12.33 -2.75 -20.45
N PHE A 357 13.53 -3.31 -20.40
CA PHE A 357 14.40 -3.31 -19.23
C PHE A 357 15.72 -2.63 -19.55
N ALA A 358 16.20 -1.82 -18.60
CA ALA A 358 17.50 -1.15 -18.67
C ALA A 358 18.34 -1.41 -17.41
N GLY A 359 19.66 -1.52 -17.60
CA GLY A 359 20.63 -1.89 -16.57
C GLY A 359 21.02 -3.37 -16.64
N ARG A 360 22.32 -3.66 -16.73
CA ARG A 360 22.87 -5.02 -16.80
C ARG A 360 22.58 -5.83 -15.53
N VAL A 361 22.52 -5.15 -14.39
CA VAL A 361 22.16 -5.68 -13.06
C VAL A 361 21.36 -4.61 -12.32
N HIS A 362 20.47 -5.03 -11.41
CA HIS A 362 19.44 -4.14 -10.83
C HIS A 362 18.64 -3.46 -11.95
N GLU A 363 18.27 -4.27 -12.94
CA GLU A 363 17.51 -3.88 -14.11
C GLU A 363 16.15 -3.33 -13.70
N GLN A 364 15.69 -2.29 -14.39
CA GLN A 364 14.41 -1.66 -14.11
C GLN A 364 13.52 -1.66 -15.35
N PRO A 365 12.20 -1.86 -15.18
CA PRO A 365 11.25 -1.67 -16.26
C PRO A 365 11.20 -0.19 -16.67
N VAL A 366 11.45 0.06 -17.95
CA VAL A 366 11.45 1.37 -18.60
C VAL A 366 10.52 1.35 -19.81
N ARG A 367 10.20 2.52 -20.35
CA ARG A 367 9.41 2.63 -21.57
C ARG A 367 10.26 2.25 -22.78
N LEU A 368 9.75 1.31 -23.57
CA LEU A 368 10.35 0.86 -24.82
C LEU A 368 10.57 2.04 -25.76
N GLY A 369 11.81 2.23 -26.20
CA GLY A 369 12.22 3.28 -27.13
C GLY A 369 12.38 4.68 -26.50
N ASP A 370 12.03 4.88 -25.23
CA ASP A 370 12.22 6.15 -24.52
C ASP A 370 12.33 5.97 -23.01
N GLU A 371 13.52 5.61 -22.53
CA GLU A 371 13.79 5.36 -21.11
C GLU A 371 13.57 6.58 -20.20
N ARG A 372 13.53 7.80 -20.77
CA ARG A 372 13.40 9.04 -20.00
C ARG A 372 11.96 9.37 -19.64
N THR A 373 11.00 8.92 -20.44
CA THR A 373 9.58 9.17 -20.18
C THR A 373 9.06 8.14 -19.19
N PRO A 374 8.65 8.56 -17.97
CA PRO A 374 8.15 7.63 -16.96
C PRO A 374 6.86 6.95 -17.43
N LEU A 375 6.62 5.75 -16.91
CA LEU A 375 5.35 5.04 -17.04
C LEU A 375 4.34 5.64 -16.04
N VAL A 376 3.11 5.85 -16.49
CA VAL A 376 1.97 6.19 -15.62
C VAL A 376 1.67 4.98 -14.75
N ALA A 377 2.09 5.04 -13.49
CA ALA A 377 2.01 3.90 -12.57
C ALA A 377 1.03 4.12 -11.43
N ALA A 378 0.44 3.04 -10.94
CA ALA A 378 -0.39 3.03 -9.73
C ALA A 378 0.09 1.97 -8.74
N THR A 379 -0.03 2.26 -7.44
CA THR A 379 0.15 1.25 -6.39
C THR A 379 -0.98 0.23 -6.46
N PHE A 380 -0.63 -1.06 -6.33
CA PHE A 380 -1.62 -2.14 -6.41
C PHE A 380 -1.43 -3.16 -5.28
N ASP A 381 -2.21 -2.99 -4.21
CA ASP A 381 -2.14 -3.83 -3.00
C ASP A 381 -2.98 -5.11 -3.06
N ALA A 382 -3.85 -5.24 -4.06
CA ALA A 382 -4.62 -6.47 -4.28
C ALA A 382 -3.76 -7.64 -4.80
N LEU A 383 -2.51 -7.36 -5.18
CA LEU A 383 -1.50 -8.34 -5.54
C LEU A 383 -0.27 -8.11 -4.66
N ARG A 384 0.27 -9.20 -4.12
CA ARG A 384 1.56 -9.22 -3.42
C ARG A 384 2.42 -10.33 -4.00
N LEU A 385 3.73 -10.14 -3.99
CA LEU A 385 4.72 -11.17 -4.29
C LEU A 385 5.46 -11.52 -2.99
N ASP A 386 5.55 -12.81 -2.66
CA ASP A 386 6.35 -13.32 -1.55
C ASP A 386 7.67 -13.87 -2.11
N HIS A 387 8.79 -13.24 -1.77
CA HIS A 387 10.13 -13.63 -2.20
C HIS A 387 10.77 -14.55 -1.16
N LEU A 388 11.03 -15.79 -1.55
CA LEU A 388 11.45 -16.89 -0.67
C LEU A 388 12.98 -17.04 -0.57
N GLY A 389 13.74 -16.07 -1.09
CA GLY A 389 15.19 -16.10 -1.30
C GLY A 389 16.09 -16.33 -0.07
N TYR A 390 15.60 -16.89 1.03
CA TYR A 390 16.40 -17.25 2.20
C TYR A 390 16.45 -18.76 2.48
N THR A 391 15.49 -19.55 1.98
CA THR A 391 15.38 -21.01 2.29
C THR A 391 16.44 -21.88 1.63
N LYS A 392 16.69 -21.69 0.32
CA LYS A 392 17.63 -22.52 -0.48
C LYS A 392 18.95 -21.80 -0.79
N GLU A 393 18.98 -20.49 -0.60
CA GLU A 393 20.08 -19.62 -1.02
C GLU A 393 21.31 -19.67 -0.11
N VAL A 394 21.21 -20.15 1.14
CA VAL A 394 22.36 -20.18 2.06
C VAL A 394 23.58 -20.90 1.46
N ILE A 395 23.36 -21.83 0.52
CA ILE A 395 24.42 -22.61 -0.14
C ILE A 395 25.04 -21.89 -1.36
N ASP A 396 24.35 -20.97 -2.06
CA ASP A 396 24.86 -20.27 -3.28
C ASP A 396 24.80 -18.73 -3.20
N ARG A 397 24.48 -18.17 -2.04
CA ARG A 397 24.32 -16.71 -1.83
C ARG A 397 25.57 -15.93 -2.21
N GLN A 398 26.74 -16.48 -1.89
CA GLN A 398 28.02 -15.84 -2.17
C GLN A 398 28.29 -15.80 -3.69
N GLY A 399 27.99 -16.89 -4.42
CA GLY A 399 28.13 -16.93 -5.88
C GLY A 399 27.22 -15.92 -6.59
N LYS A 400 25.95 -15.79 -6.17
CA LYS A 400 25.03 -14.78 -6.70
C LYS A 400 25.52 -13.35 -6.46
N ARG A 401 25.98 -13.05 -5.23
CA ARG A 401 26.49 -11.70 -4.86
C ARG A 401 27.76 -11.34 -5.62
N ASP A 402 28.70 -12.27 -5.75
CA ASP A 402 29.95 -12.06 -6.49
C ASP A 402 29.69 -11.84 -7.99
N ARG A 403 28.77 -12.61 -8.58
CA ARG A 403 28.32 -12.39 -9.97
C ARG A 403 27.74 -10.99 -10.11
N ASN A 404 26.78 -10.61 -9.27
CA ASN A 404 26.12 -9.30 -9.37
C ASN A 404 27.12 -8.15 -9.22
N LEU A 405 28.09 -8.26 -8.30
CA LEU A 405 29.17 -7.27 -8.17
C LEU A 405 30.02 -7.16 -9.44
N ARG A 406 30.39 -8.29 -10.06
CA ARG A 406 31.13 -8.29 -11.33
C ARG A 406 30.34 -7.59 -12.43
N LEU A 407 29.03 -7.85 -12.53
CA LEU A 407 28.15 -7.19 -13.51
C LEU A 407 28.02 -5.70 -13.24
N ALA A 408 27.88 -5.28 -11.97
CA ALA A 408 27.79 -3.88 -11.60
C ALA A 408 29.10 -3.12 -11.91
N LYS A 409 30.26 -3.75 -11.66
CA LYS A 409 31.58 -3.19 -12.04
C LYS A 409 31.70 -3.04 -13.56
N ALA A 410 31.23 -4.02 -14.32
CA ALA A 410 31.25 -3.94 -15.78
C ALA A 410 30.30 -2.85 -16.31
N GLN A 411 29.08 -2.75 -15.77
CA GLN A 411 28.14 -1.67 -16.09
C GLN A 411 28.74 -0.30 -15.78
N HIS A 412 29.27 -0.09 -14.57
CA HIS A 412 29.87 1.18 -14.18
C HIS A 412 31.14 1.54 -14.99
N GLY A 413 31.84 0.53 -15.52
CA GLY A 413 32.96 0.73 -16.43
C GLY A 413 32.54 1.29 -17.81
N GLU A 414 31.31 1.00 -18.24
CA GLU A 414 30.74 1.42 -19.53
C GLU A 414 29.88 2.69 -19.40
N ASP A 415 29.11 2.80 -18.31
CA ASP A 415 28.21 3.90 -17.98
C ASP A 415 28.50 4.44 -16.58
N ARG A 416 28.80 5.73 -16.47
CA ARG A 416 29.07 6.41 -15.19
C ARG A 416 27.90 7.27 -14.71
N SER A 417 26.69 6.95 -15.16
CA SER A 417 25.48 7.58 -14.67
C SER A 417 25.33 7.44 -13.14
N LEU A 418 24.54 8.33 -12.55
CA LEU A 418 24.10 8.24 -11.16
C LEU A 418 23.58 6.83 -10.82
N LYS A 419 22.72 6.27 -11.70
CA LYS A 419 22.16 4.93 -11.51
C LYS A 419 23.26 3.88 -11.44
N ALA A 420 24.19 3.86 -12.39
CA ALA A 420 25.26 2.86 -12.42
C ALA A 420 26.19 2.96 -11.19
N SER A 421 26.44 4.18 -10.70
CA SER A 421 27.21 4.42 -9.48
C SER A 421 26.51 3.86 -8.24
N VAL A 422 25.20 4.10 -8.11
CA VAL A 422 24.37 3.58 -7.01
C VAL A 422 24.24 2.06 -7.08
N ASP A 423 24.05 1.48 -8.26
CA ASP A 423 23.99 0.02 -8.46
C ASP A 423 25.30 -0.67 -8.05
N LEU A 424 26.46 -0.06 -8.37
CA LEU A 424 27.77 -0.56 -7.94
C LEU A 424 27.94 -0.44 -6.42
N ALA A 425 27.61 0.71 -5.83
CA ALA A 425 27.66 0.90 -4.38
C ALA A 425 26.78 -0.14 -3.67
N ARG A 426 25.53 -0.32 -4.09
CA ARG A 426 24.62 -1.34 -3.55
C ARG A 426 25.22 -2.74 -3.63
N SER A 427 25.85 -3.08 -4.75
CA SER A 427 26.46 -4.40 -4.96
C SER A 427 27.68 -4.63 -4.06
N LEU A 428 28.48 -3.58 -3.78
CA LEU A 428 29.57 -3.62 -2.79
C LEU A 428 29.02 -3.86 -1.38
N LEU A 429 27.99 -3.11 -0.96
CA LEU A 429 27.37 -3.30 0.35
C LEU A 429 26.79 -4.71 0.52
N MET A 430 26.19 -5.29 -0.53
CA MET A 430 25.62 -6.64 -0.50
C MET A 430 26.68 -7.76 -0.30
N VAL A 431 27.94 -7.53 -0.69
CA VAL A 431 29.05 -8.45 -0.38
C VAL A 431 29.74 -8.12 0.96
N GLY A 432 29.26 -7.12 1.69
CA GLY A 432 29.86 -6.64 2.93
C GLY A 432 31.11 -5.78 2.73
N ASP A 433 31.32 -5.26 1.52
CA ASP A 433 32.42 -4.35 1.20
C ASP A 433 31.99 -2.90 1.47
N TYR A 434 32.31 -2.43 2.68
CA TYR A 434 32.14 -1.04 3.11
C TYR A 434 33.38 -0.18 2.82
N SER A 435 34.18 -0.54 1.81
CA SER A 435 35.42 0.20 1.49
C SER A 435 35.18 1.66 1.12
N GLY A 436 36.28 2.42 1.09
CA GLY A 436 36.27 3.80 0.60
C GLY A 436 35.77 3.97 -0.85
N GLU A 437 35.70 2.90 -1.65
CA GLU A 437 35.04 2.93 -2.95
C GLU A 437 33.52 3.09 -2.83
N ALA A 438 32.86 2.32 -1.95
CA ALA A 438 31.43 2.42 -1.72
C ALA A 438 31.05 3.81 -1.17
N VAL A 439 31.83 4.30 -0.20
CA VAL A 439 31.67 5.66 0.38
C VAL A 439 31.78 6.72 -0.73
N ARG A 440 32.83 6.67 -1.56
CA ARG A 440 33.04 7.63 -2.64
C ARG A 440 31.86 7.63 -3.63
N LEU A 441 31.43 6.44 -4.08
CA LEU A 441 30.31 6.33 -5.03
C LEU A 441 29.02 6.94 -4.47
N LEU A 442 28.71 6.71 -3.19
CA LEU A 442 27.52 7.27 -2.56
C LEU A 442 27.64 8.78 -2.30
N ARG A 443 28.82 9.29 -1.95
CA ARG A 443 29.06 10.75 -1.82
C ARG A 443 28.87 11.45 -3.16
N ASP A 444 29.45 10.90 -4.24
CA ASP A 444 29.31 11.44 -5.59
C ASP A 444 27.83 11.41 -6.04
N ALA A 445 27.14 10.30 -5.77
CA ALA A 445 25.72 10.14 -6.08
C ALA A 445 24.83 11.16 -5.36
N VAL A 446 25.10 11.40 -4.08
CA VAL A 446 24.39 12.41 -3.28
C VAL A 446 24.66 13.82 -3.81
N ALA A 447 25.91 14.16 -4.16
CA ALA A 447 26.25 15.46 -4.71
C ALA A 447 25.54 15.71 -6.06
N GLU A 448 25.47 14.70 -6.94
CA GLU A 448 24.74 14.79 -8.21
C GLU A 448 23.23 14.94 -7.99
N LEU A 449 22.65 14.17 -7.05
CA LEU A 449 21.24 14.28 -6.66
C LEU A 449 20.89 15.71 -6.23
N GLU A 450 21.66 16.27 -5.28
CA GLU A 450 21.46 17.64 -4.79
C GLU A 450 21.57 18.68 -5.92
N ALA A 451 22.53 18.48 -6.84
CA ALA A 451 22.72 19.37 -7.99
C ALA A 451 21.58 19.30 -9.01
N SER A 452 20.92 18.15 -9.14
CA SER A 452 19.83 17.94 -10.10
C SER A 452 18.51 18.61 -9.71
N GLY A 453 18.35 19.01 -8.44
CA GLY A 453 17.10 19.56 -7.93
C GLY A 453 15.97 18.52 -7.81
N GLU A 454 16.33 17.24 -7.64
CA GLU A 454 15.39 16.15 -7.40
C GLU A 454 14.44 16.50 -6.24
N THR A 455 13.16 16.17 -6.41
CA THR A 455 12.09 16.49 -5.45
C THR A 455 11.46 15.25 -4.82
N ARG A 456 11.80 14.06 -5.31
CA ARG A 456 11.37 12.78 -4.77
C ARG A 456 11.95 12.50 -3.38
N ALA A 457 11.12 12.61 -2.36
CA ALA A 457 11.50 12.38 -0.97
C ALA A 457 11.94 10.94 -0.70
N ASP A 458 11.26 9.94 -1.29
CA ASP A 458 11.59 8.51 -1.17
C ASP A 458 13.01 8.20 -1.67
N TRP A 459 13.34 8.71 -2.86
CA TRP A 459 14.65 8.49 -3.47
C TRP A 459 15.77 9.25 -2.77
N THR A 460 15.49 10.48 -2.35
CA THR A 460 16.43 11.32 -1.61
C THR A 460 16.77 10.72 -0.25
N ALA A 461 15.75 10.29 0.50
CA ALA A 461 15.94 9.61 1.78
C ALA A 461 16.71 8.30 1.63
N TYR A 462 16.42 7.52 0.59
CA TYR A 462 17.16 6.27 0.29
C TYR A 462 18.66 6.51 0.08
N LEU A 463 19.05 7.52 -0.71
CA LEU A 463 20.46 7.81 -0.97
C LEU A 463 21.18 8.36 0.27
N TYR A 464 20.55 9.28 1.01
CA TYR A 464 21.10 9.76 2.28
C TYR A 464 21.24 8.63 3.31
N GLY A 465 20.21 7.79 3.46
CA GLY A 465 20.22 6.64 4.35
C GLY A 465 21.27 5.60 3.97
N SER A 466 21.47 5.35 2.67
CA SER A 466 22.51 4.45 2.17
C SER A 466 23.92 4.97 2.45
N LEU A 467 24.16 6.27 2.26
CA LEU A 467 25.43 6.92 2.62
C LEU A 467 25.66 6.88 4.14
N ALA A 468 24.64 7.22 4.93
CA ALA A 468 24.71 7.16 6.39
C ALA A 468 25.04 5.74 6.87
N HIS A 469 24.42 4.71 6.27
CA HIS A 469 24.67 3.32 6.60
C HIS A 469 26.10 2.87 6.30
N VAL A 470 26.68 3.26 5.16
CA VAL A 470 28.09 2.91 4.86
C VAL A 470 29.03 3.61 5.84
N LEU A 471 28.77 4.89 6.16
CA LEU A 471 29.57 5.69 7.09
C LEU A 471 29.57 5.10 8.50
N LEU A 472 28.40 4.65 8.98
CA LEU A 472 28.24 3.97 10.26
C LEU A 472 29.12 2.72 10.32
N ASN A 473 29.07 1.88 9.28
CA ASN A 473 29.84 0.63 9.22
C ASN A 473 31.36 0.88 9.08
N THR A 474 31.77 2.05 8.59
CA THR A 474 33.18 2.48 8.56
C THR A 474 33.65 3.18 9.84
N GLY A 475 32.74 3.45 10.78
CA GLY A 475 33.03 4.14 12.04
C GLY A 475 33.09 5.67 11.95
N GLU A 476 32.62 6.27 10.84
CA GLU A 476 32.51 7.72 10.65
C GLU A 476 31.21 8.23 11.30
N LEU A 477 31.10 8.11 12.63
CA LEU A 477 29.86 8.27 13.39
C LEU A 477 29.21 9.66 13.24
N GLU A 478 30.00 10.74 13.29
CA GLU A 478 29.46 12.10 13.17
C GLU A 478 28.83 12.35 11.79
N GLU A 479 29.47 11.89 10.72
CA GLU A 479 28.91 12.01 9.38
C GLU A 479 27.72 11.06 9.18
N ALA A 480 27.77 9.85 9.74
CA ALA A 480 26.64 8.94 9.72
C ALA A 480 25.40 9.57 10.40
N LEU A 481 25.59 10.23 11.55
CA LEU A 481 24.55 10.96 12.25
C LEU A 481 24.00 12.13 11.41
N GLU A 482 24.88 12.90 10.77
CA GLU A 482 24.47 14.03 9.92
C GLU A 482 23.59 13.55 8.75
N TRP A 483 24.05 12.56 7.98
CA TRP A 483 23.34 12.07 6.81
C TRP A 483 22.04 11.34 7.17
N SER A 484 22.03 10.56 8.25
CA SER A 484 20.80 9.91 8.73
C SER A 484 19.79 10.93 9.25
N THR A 485 20.22 12.01 9.89
CA THR A 485 19.34 13.13 10.28
C THR A 485 18.71 13.81 9.06
N ARG A 486 19.51 14.05 8.00
CA ARG A 486 19.01 14.61 6.73
C ARG A 486 18.02 13.67 6.04
N ALA A 487 18.30 12.37 6.03
CA ALA A 487 17.39 11.35 5.53
C ALA A 487 16.06 11.35 6.31
N PHE A 488 16.14 11.34 7.64
CA PHE A 488 14.97 11.34 8.52
C PHE A 488 14.12 12.61 8.37
N HIS A 489 14.74 13.78 8.19
CA HIS A 489 14.00 15.00 7.88
C HIS A 489 13.30 14.97 6.52
N THR A 490 13.87 14.26 5.56
CA THR A 490 13.29 14.08 4.22
C THR A 490 12.11 13.12 4.26
N LEU A 491 12.26 11.99 4.95
CA LEU A 491 11.23 10.98 5.11
C LEU A 491 11.38 10.29 6.48
N PRO A 492 10.61 10.71 7.51
CA PRO A 492 10.72 10.15 8.86
C PRO A 492 10.40 8.66 8.94
N SER A 493 9.57 8.16 8.03
CA SER A 493 9.15 6.75 7.97
C SER A 493 10.19 5.81 7.32
N ASP A 494 11.34 6.33 6.86
CA ASP A 494 12.44 5.50 6.35
C ASP A 494 13.18 4.82 7.52
N ASP A 495 13.01 3.50 7.64
CA ASP A 495 13.51 2.78 8.80
C ASP A 495 15.02 2.53 8.78
N LEU A 496 15.66 2.46 7.60
CA LEU A 496 17.12 2.38 7.52
C LEU A 496 17.74 3.67 8.05
N ALA A 497 17.26 4.82 7.58
CA ALA A 497 17.69 6.12 8.06
C ALA A 497 17.48 6.26 9.58
N ALA A 498 16.30 5.89 10.07
CA ALA A 498 15.98 5.95 11.50
C ALA A 498 16.86 5.01 12.34
N ALA A 499 17.14 3.79 11.86
CA ALA A 499 18.01 2.85 12.55
C ALA A 499 19.46 3.37 12.62
N VAL A 500 19.99 3.92 11.52
CA VAL A 500 21.34 4.54 11.52
C VAL A 500 21.39 5.75 12.44
N LEU A 501 20.37 6.63 12.39
CA LEU A 501 20.23 7.78 13.27
C LEU A 501 20.26 7.36 14.73
N ALA A 502 19.49 6.31 15.08
CA ALA A 502 19.42 5.75 16.40
C ALA A 502 20.80 5.22 16.86
N THR A 503 21.42 4.32 16.10
CA THR A 503 22.72 3.74 16.45
C THR A 503 23.81 4.80 16.59
N ALA A 504 23.95 5.69 15.60
CA ALA A 504 24.96 6.75 15.63
C ALA A 504 24.76 7.71 16.82
N SER A 505 23.51 8.05 17.15
CA SER A 505 23.22 8.92 18.29
C SER A 505 23.60 8.28 19.63
N LEU A 506 23.29 7.00 19.82
CA LEU A 506 23.62 6.28 21.05
C LEU A 506 25.13 6.08 21.22
N ASP A 507 25.86 5.81 20.14
CA ASP A 507 27.31 5.63 20.16
C ASP A 507 28.04 6.97 20.42
N LEU A 508 27.47 8.08 19.99
CA LEU A 508 27.99 9.43 20.23
C LEU A 508 27.52 10.06 21.56
N GLY A 509 26.64 9.41 22.31
CA GLY A 509 26.06 9.97 23.55
C GLY A 509 25.16 11.19 23.31
N ARG A 510 24.38 11.18 22.23
CA ARG A 510 23.46 12.24 21.80
C ARG A 510 21.99 11.83 21.92
N GLU A 511 21.66 11.14 23.01
CA GLU A 511 20.33 10.58 23.26
C GLU A 511 19.22 11.66 23.22
N ALA A 512 19.49 12.86 23.75
CA ALA A 512 18.53 13.95 23.74
C ALA A 512 18.20 14.48 22.32
N GLU A 513 19.19 14.52 21.42
CA GLU A 513 18.98 14.92 20.02
C GLU A 513 18.13 13.87 19.28
N PHE A 514 18.44 12.59 19.51
CA PHE A 514 17.67 11.49 18.95
C PHE A 514 16.20 11.50 19.40
N LEU A 515 15.95 11.63 20.72
CA LEU A 515 14.60 11.65 21.27
C LEU A 515 13.76 12.83 20.75
N ALA A 516 14.39 13.97 20.46
CA ALA A 516 13.71 15.12 19.87
C ALA A 516 13.21 14.86 18.43
N LEU A 517 13.83 13.93 17.71
CA LEU A 517 13.48 13.59 16.34
C LEU A 517 12.54 12.39 16.26
N ILE A 518 12.82 11.33 17.04
CA ILE A 518 12.24 10.02 16.80
C ILE A 518 10.73 9.93 17.07
N GLY A 519 10.15 10.88 17.81
CA GLY A 519 8.69 10.98 17.98
C GLY A 519 7.92 11.12 16.65
N ARG A 520 8.60 11.47 15.55
CA ARG A 520 8.03 11.58 14.21
C ARG A 520 8.09 10.29 13.39
N PHE A 521 8.72 9.24 13.90
CA PHE A 521 8.97 8.00 13.16
C PHE A 521 7.69 7.30 12.71
N ASP A 522 6.69 7.25 13.60
CA ASP A 522 5.39 6.64 13.34
C ASP A 522 4.36 7.63 12.75
N GLU A 523 4.76 8.87 12.41
CA GLU A 523 3.86 9.83 11.77
C GLU A 523 3.43 9.30 10.39
N PRO A 524 2.11 9.29 10.07
CA PRO A 524 1.65 8.91 8.76
C PRO A 524 2.23 9.83 7.67
N THR A 525 2.99 9.26 6.73
CA THR A 525 3.54 10.00 5.59
C THR A 525 2.75 9.70 4.32
N ALA A 526 2.50 10.74 3.51
CA ALA A 526 1.85 10.58 2.20
C ALA A 526 2.73 9.81 1.19
N VAL A 527 4.05 9.93 1.35
CA VAL A 527 5.07 9.18 0.61
C VAL A 527 5.48 7.98 1.47
N ARG A 528 5.50 6.78 0.89
CA ARG A 528 6.02 5.60 1.57
C ARG A 528 7.52 5.44 1.31
N PRO A 529 8.28 4.89 2.27
CA PRO A 529 9.69 4.60 2.08
C PRO A 529 9.88 3.52 0.99
N VAL A 530 11.08 3.53 0.39
CA VAL A 530 11.44 2.54 -0.64
C VAL A 530 11.53 1.14 -0.02
N PHE A 531 12.06 1.04 1.20
CA PHE A 531 12.20 -0.20 1.94
C PHE A 531 11.51 -0.08 3.29
N GLU A 532 10.87 -1.18 3.70
CA GLU A 532 10.39 -1.38 5.06
C GLU A 532 11.03 -2.65 5.63
N SER A 533 11.63 -2.57 6.80
CA SER A 533 12.31 -3.61 7.54
C SER A 533 11.81 -3.64 8.99
N PRO A 534 11.07 -4.68 9.40
CA PRO A 534 10.71 -4.90 10.80
C PRO A 534 11.92 -4.94 11.73
N GLN A 535 13.08 -5.43 11.24
CA GLN A 535 14.32 -5.44 12.00
C GLN A 535 14.84 -4.02 12.29
N ASN A 536 14.82 -3.11 11.30
CA ASN A 536 15.20 -1.72 11.54
C ASN A 536 14.23 -1.03 12.50
N LYS A 537 12.92 -1.28 12.36
CA LYS A 537 11.90 -0.79 13.30
C LYS A 537 12.15 -1.29 14.73
N ARG A 538 12.59 -2.56 14.90
CA ARG A 538 13.04 -3.10 16.20
C ARG A 538 14.24 -2.33 16.75
N VAL A 539 15.28 -2.09 15.94
CA VAL A 539 16.47 -1.32 16.35
C VAL A 539 16.10 0.08 16.83
N VAL A 540 15.22 0.77 16.11
CA VAL A 540 14.73 2.09 16.50
C VAL A 540 14.04 2.06 17.86
N ARG A 541 13.12 1.11 18.08
CA ARG A 541 12.39 0.97 19.36
C ARG A 541 13.31 0.66 20.54
N GLU A 542 14.27 -0.26 20.36
CA GLU A 542 15.28 -0.56 21.38
C GLU A 542 16.10 0.68 21.73
N ALA A 543 16.54 1.42 20.71
CA ALA A 543 17.31 2.64 20.90
C ALA A 543 16.50 3.74 21.61
N THR A 544 15.20 3.86 21.34
CA THR A 544 14.30 4.79 22.04
C THR A 544 14.23 4.48 23.54
N VAL A 545 14.03 3.21 23.90
CA VAL A 545 14.01 2.79 25.31
C VAL A 545 15.36 3.08 25.98
N ARG A 546 16.47 2.72 25.33
CA ARG A 546 17.83 2.99 25.82
C ARG A 546 18.10 4.48 25.99
N ALA A 547 17.71 5.29 25.02
CA ALA A 547 17.89 6.73 25.06
C ALA A 547 17.13 7.36 26.22
N LEU A 548 15.85 6.99 26.42
CA LEU A 548 15.02 7.43 27.55
C LEU A 548 15.68 7.06 28.89
N ALA A 549 16.17 5.83 29.01
CA ALA A 549 16.87 5.39 30.21
C ALA A 549 18.15 6.20 30.46
N ARG A 550 18.99 6.42 29.44
CA ARG A 550 20.25 7.18 29.59
C ARG A 550 20.04 8.65 29.93
N VAL A 551 18.96 9.28 29.47
CA VAL A 551 18.62 10.67 29.85
C VAL A 551 17.90 10.76 31.21
N GLY A 552 17.59 9.61 31.83
CA GLY A 552 16.98 9.54 33.16
C GLY A 552 15.45 9.60 33.18
N ASP A 553 14.78 9.45 32.04
CA ASP A 553 13.31 9.37 31.96
C ASP A 553 12.86 7.90 32.05
N THR A 554 13.01 7.32 33.25
CA THR A 554 12.73 5.89 33.51
C THR A 554 11.26 5.55 33.32
N GLY A 555 10.36 6.46 33.69
CA GLY A 555 8.92 6.28 33.52
C GLY A 555 8.53 6.14 32.05
N ALA A 556 9.04 7.01 31.18
CA ALA A 556 8.79 6.91 29.75
C ALA A 556 9.45 5.66 29.14
N ALA A 557 10.66 5.29 29.58
CA ALA A 557 11.34 4.08 29.12
C ALA A 557 10.50 2.82 29.43
N TRP A 558 9.95 2.70 30.65
CA TRP A 558 9.07 1.61 31.04
C TRP A 558 7.75 1.61 30.26
N ALA A 559 7.14 2.78 30.05
CA ALA A 559 5.91 2.89 29.27
C ALA A 559 6.11 2.38 27.83
N GLN A 560 7.25 2.69 27.19
CA GLN A 560 7.59 2.20 25.85
C GLN A 560 7.77 0.67 25.81
N VAL A 561 8.39 0.09 26.84
CA VAL A 561 8.51 -1.38 26.97
C VAL A 561 7.14 -2.04 27.12
N GLU A 562 6.27 -1.50 27.99
CA GLU A 562 4.92 -2.03 28.21
C GLU A 562 4.05 -1.93 26.94
N GLU A 563 4.10 -0.80 26.23
CA GLU A 563 3.43 -0.60 24.94
C GLU A 563 3.92 -1.60 23.91
N TRP A 564 5.24 -1.79 23.80
CA TRP A 564 5.84 -2.72 22.84
C TRP A 564 5.40 -4.16 23.12
N LEU A 565 5.46 -4.63 24.38
CA LEU A 565 5.00 -5.96 24.77
C LEU A 565 3.50 -6.19 24.50
N THR A 566 2.69 -5.15 24.63
CA THR A 566 1.24 -5.24 24.39
C THR A 566 0.91 -5.26 22.89
N ALA A 567 1.59 -4.43 22.10
CA ALA A 567 1.28 -4.22 20.69
C ALA A 567 1.97 -5.23 19.75
N HIS A 568 3.10 -5.82 20.15
CA HIS A 568 3.92 -6.69 19.31
C HIS A 568 4.42 -7.91 20.09
N ALA A 569 3.49 -8.78 20.50
CA ALA A 569 3.80 -9.99 21.25
C ALA A 569 4.81 -10.92 20.53
N ASP A 570 4.90 -10.81 19.20
CA ASP A 570 5.85 -11.48 18.30
C ASP A 570 7.29 -10.98 18.41
N LEU A 571 7.51 -9.80 19.01
CA LEU A 571 8.84 -9.18 19.19
C LEU A 571 9.26 -9.07 20.66
N ALA A 572 8.65 -9.88 21.54
CA ALA A 572 8.84 -9.82 22.99
C ALA A 572 10.32 -9.92 23.42
N ASP A 573 11.14 -10.69 22.73
CA ASP A 573 12.58 -10.85 23.05
C ASP A 573 13.35 -9.51 23.00
N GLY A 574 13.06 -8.65 22.01
CA GLY A 574 13.69 -7.32 21.93
C GLY A 574 13.23 -6.37 23.03
N ALA A 575 11.94 -6.42 23.37
CA ALA A 575 11.40 -5.64 24.48
C ALA A 575 12.00 -6.06 25.82
N LEU A 576 12.23 -7.37 26.03
CA LEU A 576 12.88 -7.90 27.23
C LEU A 576 14.37 -7.53 27.32
N GLU A 577 15.10 -7.53 26.20
CA GLU A 577 16.49 -7.05 26.13
C GLU A 577 16.56 -5.56 26.50
N ALA A 578 15.69 -4.72 25.93
CA ALA A 578 15.63 -3.30 26.26
C ALA A 578 15.26 -3.06 27.74
N ALA A 579 14.28 -3.80 28.26
CA ALA A 579 13.86 -3.74 29.67
C ALA A 579 15.00 -4.07 30.65
N SER A 580 15.84 -5.06 30.30
CA SER A 580 16.99 -5.46 31.12
C SER A 580 18.00 -4.32 31.26
N GLU A 581 18.20 -3.52 30.22
CA GLU A 581 19.09 -2.36 30.25
C GLU A 581 18.52 -1.20 31.08
N VAL A 582 17.21 -0.93 30.99
CA VAL A 582 16.52 0.03 31.87
C VAL A 582 16.73 -0.37 33.34
N ALA A 583 16.53 -1.65 33.65
CA ALA A 583 16.71 -2.20 34.99
C ALA A 583 18.16 -2.10 35.48
N CYS A 584 19.15 -2.28 34.61
CA CYS A 584 20.56 -2.15 34.97
C CYS A 584 20.96 -0.69 35.25
N LEU A 585 20.56 0.24 34.38
CA LEU A 585 20.89 1.66 34.50
C LEU A 585 20.21 2.30 35.73
N HIS A 586 19.04 1.78 36.11
CA HIS A 586 18.20 2.34 37.18
C HIS A 586 17.85 1.31 38.26
N PHE A 587 18.80 0.43 38.59
CA PHE A 587 18.65 -0.60 39.63
C PHE A 587 18.20 -0.04 41.01
N HIS A 588 18.50 1.24 41.27
CA HIS A 588 18.14 1.92 42.51
C HIS A 588 16.72 2.50 42.54
N ASP A 589 15.98 2.40 41.44
CA ASP A 589 14.62 2.93 41.33
C ASP A 589 13.65 2.10 42.20
N ALA A 590 12.83 2.80 42.99
CA ALA A 590 11.87 2.18 43.90
C ALA A 590 10.73 1.47 43.14
N GLU A 591 10.49 1.86 41.88
CA GLU A 591 9.43 1.29 41.03
C GLU A 591 9.89 0.01 40.29
N LEU A 592 11.19 -0.29 40.31
CA LEU A 592 11.78 -1.43 39.61
C LEU A 592 11.14 -2.80 39.96
N PRO A 593 10.84 -3.14 41.24
CA PRO A 593 10.23 -4.42 41.56
C PRO A 593 8.83 -4.59 40.95
N GLU A 594 8.06 -3.50 40.83
CA GLU A 594 6.73 -3.52 40.24
C GLU A 594 6.81 -3.63 38.72
N ALA A 595 7.72 -2.88 38.09
CA ALA A 595 7.99 -2.98 36.66
C ALA A 595 8.43 -4.40 36.25
N LEU A 596 9.39 -5.00 36.96
CA LEU A 596 9.83 -6.37 36.72
C LEU A 596 8.70 -7.40 36.91
N ALA A 597 7.81 -7.20 37.88
CA ALA A 597 6.66 -8.07 38.08
C ALA A 597 5.65 -8.00 36.92
N ARG A 598 5.45 -6.81 36.32
CA ARG A 598 4.61 -6.63 35.13
C ARG A 598 5.20 -7.30 33.89
N LEU A 599 6.52 -7.20 33.70
CA LEU A 599 7.21 -7.90 32.60
C LEU A 599 7.13 -9.42 32.74
N ALA A 600 7.32 -9.94 33.96
CA ALA A 600 7.26 -11.37 34.23
C ALA A 600 5.88 -11.98 33.93
N ALA A 601 4.82 -11.16 33.93
CA ALA A 601 3.48 -11.59 33.52
C ALA A 601 3.31 -11.75 32.01
N HIS A 602 4.19 -11.12 31.21
CA HIS A 602 4.17 -11.18 29.74
C HIS A 602 5.19 -12.17 29.17
N ALA A 603 6.20 -12.56 29.96
CA ALA A 603 7.20 -13.55 29.56
C ALA A 603 6.67 -14.98 29.74
N SER A 604 6.76 -15.79 28.68
CA SER A 604 6.52 -17.24 28.74
C SER A 604 7.60 -17.98 29.57
N ASP A 605 8.80 -17.39 29.68
CA ASP A 605 9.87 -17.78 30.61
C ASP A 605 10.42 -16.55 31.36
N PRO A 606 10.05 -16.35 32.64
CA PRO A 606 10.53 -15.23 33.46
C PRO A 606 12.05 -15.21 33.68
N THR A 607 12.78 -16.31 33.43
CA THR A 607 14.23 -16.34 33.57
C THR A 607 14.97 -15.62 32.43
N ALA A 608 14.29 -15.35 31.31
CA ALA A 608 14.82 -14.56 30.20
C ALA A 608 15.07 -13.08 30.60
N LEU A 609 14.39 -12.58 31.63
CA LEU A 609 14.62 -11.25 32.24
C LEU A 609 15.96 -11.15 32.99
N ILE A 610 16.67 -12.27 33.16
CA ILE A 610 17.95 -12.37 33.87
C ILE A 610 19.05 -12.74 32.85
N ARG A 611 19.12 -12.03 31.72
CA ARG A 611 20.27 -12.15 30.82
C ARG A 611 21.36 -11.17 31.27
N PRO A 612 22.63 -11.62 31.40
CA PRO A 612 23.74 -10.72 31.67
C PRO A 612 23.85 -9.70 30.53
N VAL A 613 23.85 -8.41 30.85
CA VAL A 613 24.21 -7.37 29.89
C VAL A 613 25.71 -7.51 29.62
N SER A 614 26.09 -7.89 28.41
CA SER A 614 27.50 -7.96 28.02
C SER A 614 28.08 -6.55 27.96
N GLY A 615 28.95 -6.20 28.92
CA GLY A 615 29.65 -4.92 28.95
C GLY A 615 29.39 -4.05 30.20
N LEU A 616 28.60 -4.51 31.16
CA LEU A 616 28.46 -3.92 32.50
C LEU A 616 28.99 -4.87 33.58
#